data_AF-Q56TM1-F1
#
_entry.id   AF-Q56TM1-F1
#
_cell.length_a   1.000
_cell.length_b   1.000
_cell.length_c   1.000
_cell.angle_alpha   90.00
_cell.angle_beta   90.00
_cell.angle_gamma   90.00
#
_symmetry.space_group_name_H-M   'P 1'
#
loop_
_entity.id
_entity.type
_entity.pdbx_description
1 polymer ?
#
loop_
_entity_poly.entity_id
_entity_poly.type
_entity_poly.pdbx_seq_one_letter_code
_entity_poly.pdbx_strand_id
1 'polypeptide(L)'
;ALLAVAPVAASAVSVNADANTTVSIGNSLTPLPDNSTVKLSSSLSGVVSMNGDVAYPDTFHVGGSISANLAGSNFSAILPADANMVATANNTADQGKPGKYTVAYPADTSINFGTSNANKEVTITVPAGMVATVSTDNYVNASDAASKYTTDGTKSKDIKVKINKNGLLTFNTLSVKNVKVVNSNDATAVLFLNKQNGQTTTTGNITVYAGNDSKMNVSQIVTEFDKNYVVGQLNGSASTGDFVVSANEIAKELRAQNISVDANGYFTAPKSFSLNILATSDTTNAKATMVLTVNVPNGKEVTPATVPSQSKTVMHNAYFYDKDAKRVGTDKVTRYNTVTVSMNKTKFSNGIEYYEVIENGKATGKFINADNIDGTKRT
;
A
#
# COMPACT_ATOMS: atom_id res chain seq x y z
N ALA A 1 -12.35 26.96 51.35
CA ALA A 1 -12.15 25.51 51.24
C ALA A 1 -12.14 25.15 49.76
N LEU A 2 -10.97 24.77 49.24
CA LEU A 2 -10.81 24.37 47.84
C LEU A 2 -11.31 22.93 47.72
N LEU A 3 -12.44 22.70 47.04
CA LEU A 3 -13.00 21.37 46.82
C LEU A 3 -12.06 20.60 45.89
N ALA A 4 -11.39 19.58 46.42
CA ALA A 4 -10.62 18.62 45.63
C ALA A 4 -11.59 17.79 44.77
N VAL A 5 -11.42 17.84 43.45
CA VAL A 5 -12.11 16.95 42.51
C VAL A 5 -11.37 15.62 42.51
N ALA A 6 -12.04 14.55 42.95
CA ALA A 6 -11.50 13.20 42.91
C ALA A 6 -11.37 12.75 41.43
N PRO A 7 -10.29 12.02 41.07
CA PRO A 7 -10.15 11.46 39.74
C PRO A 7 -11.26 10.43 39.47
N VAL A 8 -11.98 10.60 38.35
CA VAL A 8 -12.95 9.62 37.85
C VAL A 8 -12.19 8.37 37.45
N ALA A 9 -12.43 7.26 38.15
CA ALA A 9 -11.90 5.96 37.78
C ALA A 9 -12.44 5.57 36.40
N ALA A 10 -11.54 5.46 35.41
CA ALA A 10 -11.87 4.88 34.12
C ALA A 10 -12.30 3.43 34.34
N SER A 11 -13.57 3.13 34.08
CA SER A 11 -14.06 1.75 34.11
C SER A 11 -13.32 0.98 33.02
N ALA A 12 -12.51 -0.01 33.43
CA ALA A 12 -11.87 -0.94 32.51
C ALA A 12 -12.98 -1.71 31.76
N VAL A 13 -13.10 -1.46 30.47
CA VAL A 13 -13.92 -2.28 29.58
C VAL A 13 -13.15 -3.59 29.37
N SER A 14 -13.57 -4.65 30.06
CA SER A 14 -13.09 -6.00 29.78
C SER A 14 -13.61 -6.43 28.42
N VAL A 15 -12.75 -6.44 27.40
CA VAL A 15 -13.04 -7.13 26.14
C VAL A 15 -12.78 -8.61 26.36
N ASN A 16 -13.85 -9.42 26.39
CA ASN A 16 -13.71 -10.87 26.34
C ASN A 16 -13.24 -11.20 24.92
N ALA A 17 -11.97 -11.61 24.78
CA ALA A 17 -11.45 -12.15 23.52
C ALA A 17 -11.91 -13.60 23.40
N ASP A 18 -13.20 -13.82 23.16
CA ASP A 18 -13.64 -15.13 22.70
C ASP A 18 -12.94 -15.43 21.38
N ALA A 19 -12.36 -16.64 21.27
CA ALA A 19 -11.74 -17.11 20.05
C ALA A 19 -12.80 -17.08 18.95
N ASN A 20 -12.69 -16.11 18.03
CA ASN A 20 -13.55 -16.03 16.87
C ASN A 20 -13.17 -17.16 15.90
N THR A 21 -13.70 -18.36 16.16
CA THR A 21 -13.47 -19.58 15.36
C THR A 21 -14.30 -19.61 14.08
N THR A 22 -15.11 -18.58 13.81
CA THR A 22 -15.95 -18.51 12.62
C THR A 22 -15.84 -17.15 11.92
N VAL A 23 -14.94 -17.08 10.93
CA VAL A 23 -15.05 -16.06 9.89
C VAL A 23 -16.20 -16.48 8.98
N SER A 24 -17.36 -15.86 9.14
CA SER A 24 -18.45 -15.96 8.17
C SER A 24 -18.02 -15.27 6.88
N ILE A 25 -17.65 -16.05 5.85
CA ILE A 25 -17.46 -15.55 4.50
C ILE A 25 -18.86 -15.37 3.89
N GLY A 26 -19.46 -14.22 4.16
CA GLY A 26 -20.63 -13.76 3.43
C GLY A 26 -20.20 -13.41 2.01
N ASN A 27 -20.30 -14.39 1.10
CA ASN A 27 -20.60 -14.28 -0.33
C ASN A 27 -20.45 -15.68 -0.93
N SER A 28 -21.41 -16.09 -1.77
CA SER A 28 -21.28 -17.27 -2.62
C SER A 28 -19.98 -17.16 -3.43
N LEU A 29 -18.95 -17.94 -3.06
CA LEU A 29 -17.70 -18.01 -3.82
C LEU A 29 -18.01 -18.51 -5.22
N THR A 30 -17.85 -17.64 -6.23
CA THR A 30 -17.92 -18.05 -7.63
C THR A 30 -16.84 -19.10 -7.88
N PRO A 31 -17.19 -20.29 -8.43
CA PRO A 31 -16.20 -21.32 -8.74
C PRO A 31 -15.10 -20.75 -9.64
N LEU A 32 -13.84 -20.96 -9.27
CA LEU A 32 -12.68 -20.48 -10.03
C LEU A 32 -12.58 -21.08 -11.44
N PRO A 33 -12.06 -20.33 -12.42
CA PRO A 33 -11.48 -20.92 -13.62
C PRO A 33 -10.29 -21.82 -13.27
N ASP A 34 -10.11 -22.91 -14.01
CA ASP A 34 -8.96 -23.82 -13.83
C ASP A 34 -7.63 -23.07 -14.03
N ASN A 35 -6.62 -23.41 -13.22
CA ASN A 35 -5.29 -22.80 -13.23
C ASN A 35 -5.24 -21.32 -12.81
N SER A 36 -6.17 -20.89 -11.94
CA SER A 36 -6.12 -19.55 -11.34
C SER A 36 -4.82 -19.33 -10.53
N THR A 37 -4.32 -18.09 -10.54
CA THR A 37 -3.16 -17.68 -9.72
C THR A 37 -3.61 -17.03 -8.41
N VAL A 38 -3.04 -17.49 -7.31
CA VAL A 38 -3.26 -17.02 -5.94
C VAL A 38 -1.97 -16.40 -5.44
N LYS A 39 -2.00 -15.16 -4.95
CA LYS A 39 -0.81 -14.52 -4.39
C LYS A 39 -0.85 -14.50 -2.87
N LEU A 40 0.19 -15.04 -2.22
CA LEU A 40 0.33 -14.95 -0.77
C LEU A 40 0.94 -13.61 -0.35
N SER A 41 0.53 -13.12 0.81
CA SER A 41 1.09 -11.95 1.48
C SER A 41 1.02 -12.11 3.00
N SER A 42 1.80 -11.32 3.74
CA SER A 42 1.83 -11.35 5.21
C SER A 42 1.71 -9.93 5.75
N SER A 43 0.97 -9.79 6.85
CA SER A 43 0.88 -8.56 7.64
C SER A 43 1.60 -8.66 8.98
N LEU A 44 2.45 -9.68 9.16
CA LEU A 44 3.09 -9.92 10.46
C LEU A 44 3.98 -8.77 10.90
N SER A 45 3.81 -8.40 12.16
CA SER A 45 4.64 -7.43 12.88
C SER A 45 4.68 -7.81 14.35
N GLY A 46 5.65 -7.28 15.08
CA GLY A 46 5.67 -7.45 16.52
C GLY A 46 6.09 -6.21 17.28
N VAL A 47 5.85 -6.27 18.57
CA VAL A 47 6.16 -5.23 19.55
C VAL A 47 6.70 -5.86 20.82
N VAL A 48 7.51 -5.10 21.54
CA VAL A 48 7.94 -5.42 22.90
C VAL A 48 8.20 -4.13 23.65
N SER A 49 7.88 -4.07 24.94
CA SER A 49 8.17 -2.90 25.76
C SER A 49 9.55 -3.07 26.43
N MET A 50 10.40 -2.06 26.34
CA MET A 50 11.75 -2.08 26.95
C MET A 50 11.89 -1.05 28.10
N ASN A 51 12.76 -1.37 29.07
CA ASN A 51 13.33 -0.46 30.06
C ASN A 51 14.86 -0.48 29.91
N GLY A 52 15.41 0.49 29.18
CA GLY A 52 16.79 0.40 28.70
C GLY A 52 16.97 -0.86 27.83
N ASP A 53 17.93 -1.71 28.18
CA ASP A 53 18.24 -2.95 27.45
C ASP A 53 17.45 -4.19 27.91
N VAL A 54 16.55 -4.02 28.89
CA VAL A 54 15.77 -5.10 29.50
C VAL A 54 14.32 -5.04 28.99
N ALA A 55 13.81 -6.16 28.47
CA ALA A 55 12.40 -6.27 28.08
C ALA A 55 11.50 -6.40 29.32
N TYR A 56 10.36 -5.73 29.31
CA TYR A 56 9.33 -5.98 30.31
C TYR A 56 8.74 -7.39 30.12
N PRO A 57 8.56 -8.16 31.20
CA PRO A 57 7.91 -9.48 31.14
C PRO A 57 6.57 -9.41 30.42
N ASP A 58 6.26 -10.44 29.63
CA ASP A 58 4.97 -10.63 28.95
C ASP A 58 4.53 -9.52 27.98
N THR A 59 5.44 -8.63 27.56
CA THR A 59 5.14 -7.57 26.58
C THR A 59 5.54 -7.92 25.14
N PHE A 60 6.25 -9.03 24.95
CA PHE A 60 6.65 -9.49 23.62
C PHE A 60 5.45 -10.12 22.90
N HIS A 61 5.05 -9.50 21.79
CA HIS A 61 3.96 -9.99 20.96
C HIS A 61 4.32 -9.90 19.48
N VAL A 62 4.02 -10.97 18.75
CA VAL A 62 4.01 -10.97 17.29
C VAL A 62 2.60 -11.30 16.85
N GLY A 63 2.04 -10.48 15.97
CA GLY A 63 0.67 -10.62 15.48
C GLY A 63 0.55 -10.29 14.00
N GLY A 64 -0.57 -10.69 13.42
CA GLY A 64 -0.88 -10.55 12.01
C GLY A 64 -1.30 -11.88 11.38
N SER A 65 -1.42 -11.92 10.07
CA SER A 65 -1.82 -13.14 9.35
C SER A 65 -1.10 -13.24 8.00
N ILE A 66 -1.06 -14.45 7.47
CA ILE A 66 -0.83 -14.68 6.06
C ILE A 66 -2.19 -14.65 5.36
N SER A 67 -2.24 -13.99 4.22
CA SER A 67 -3.43 -13.95 3.38
C SER A 67 -3.12 -14.37 1.95
N ALA A 68 -4.13 -14.91 1.29
CA ALA A 68 -4.14 -15.23 -0.12
C ALA A 68 -5.13 -14.32 -0.83
N ASN A 69 -4.68 -13.64 -1.88
CA ASN A 69 -5.58 -12.95 -2.80
C ASN A 69 -5.85 -13.82 -4.03
N LEU A 70 -7.11 -13.98 -4.36
CA LEU A 70 -7.57 -14.79 -5.48
C LEU A 70 -8.78 -14.12 -6.12
N ALA A 71 -8.61 -13.68 -7.37
CA ALA A 71 -9.65 -13.00 -8.15
C ALA A 71 -10.33 -11.84 -7.39
N GLY A 72 -9.57 -11.07 -6.61
CA GLY A 72 -10.07 -9.95 -5.81
C GLY A 72 -10.67 -10.33 -4.45
N SER A 73 -10.84 -11.62 -4.17
CA SER A 73 -11.20 -12.11 -2.83
C SER A 73 -9.96 -12.34 -1.97
N ASN A 74 -10.07 -12.07 -0.67
CA ASN A 74 -8.98 -12.29 0.29
C ASN A 74 -9.36 -13.41 1.26
N PHE A 75 -8.43 -14.34 1.46
CA PHE A 75 -8.55 -15.46 2.39
C PHE A 75 -7.41 -15.37 3.40
N SER A 76 -7.69 -15.65 4.66
CA SER A 76 -6.66 -15.64 5.71
C SER A 76 -6.25 -17.06 6.11
N ALA A 77 -5.01 -17.20 6.55
CA ALA A 77 -4.52 -18.42 7.16
C ALA A 77 -5.27 -18.70 8.47
N ILE A 78 -5.61 -19.96 8.66
CA ILE A 78 -6.32 -20.52 9.80
C ILE A 78 -5.33 -21.43 10.53
N LEU A 79 -5.11 -21.13 11.80
CA LEU A 79 -4.30 -21.95 12.68
C LEU A 79 -5.12 -23.17 13.15
N PRO A 80 -4.49 -24.33 13.40
CA PRO A 80 -5.10 -25.39 14.17
C PRO A 80 -5.55 -24.88 15.55
N ALA A 81 -6.56 -25.54 16.14
CA ALA A 81 -7.04 -25.19 17.48
C ALA A 81 -5.90 -25.26 18.51
N ASP A 82 -5.87 -24.28 19.41
CA ASP A 82 -4.88 -24.15 20.50
C ASP A 82 -3.41 -24.04 20.05
N ALA A 83 -3.18 -23.82 18.75
CA ALA A 83 -1.83 -23.69 18.20
C ALA A 83 -1.37 -22.23 18.20
N ASN A 84 -0.11 -22.03 18.57
CA ASN A 84 0.51 -20.71 18.61
C ASN A 84 1.59 -20.59 17.54
N MET A 85 1.78 -19.35 17.06
CA MET A 85 2.90 -19.01 16.21
C MET A 85 4.18 -18.94 17.06
N VAL A 86 5.30 -19.37 16.50
CA VAL A 86 6.60 -19.34 17.16
C VAL A 86 7.46 -18.27 16.51
N ALA A 87 7.92 -17.30 17.29
CA ALA A 87 8.84 -16.26 16.83
C ALA A 87 10.26 -16.53 17.34
N THR A 88 11.17 -16.81 16.41
CA THR A 88 12.60 -17.02 16.70
C THR A 88 13.39 -15.84 16.17
N ALA A 89 14.18 -15.20 17.03
CA ALA A 89 15.03 -14.10 16.59
C ALA A 89 16.08 -14.59 15.60
N ASN A 90 16.32 -13.82 14.52
CA ASN A 90 17.34 -14.15 13.53
C ASN A 90 18.76 -14.06 14.13
N ASN A 91 18.92 -13.20 15.13
CA ASN A 91 20.10 -13.15 16.00
C ASN A 91 19.65 -13.56 17.41
N THR A 92 20.27 -14.58 17.98
CA THR A 92 19.86 -15.14 19.27
C THR A 92 19.98 -14.14 20.43
N ALA A 93 20.88 -13.16 20.32
CA ALA A 93 21.04 -12.09 21.31
C ALA A 93 19.81 -11.16 21.40
N ASP A 94 18.99 -11.12 20.34
CA ASP A 94 17.81 -10.25 20.24
C ASP A 94 16.53 -10.97 20.68
N GLN A 95 16.58 -12.24 21.10
CA GLN A 95 15.38 -12.99 21.47
C GLN A 95 14.62 -12.30 22.62
N GLY A 96 13.35 -11.98 22.37
CA GLY A 96 12.51 -11.22 23.30
C GLY A 96 12.77 -9.71 23.29
N LYS A 97 13.58 -9.19 22.37
CA LYS A 97 13.93 -7.77 22.20
C LYS A 97 13.56 -7.27 20.80
N PRO A 98 13.59 -5.95 20.54
CA PRO A 98 13.45 -5.40 19.21
C PRO A 98 14.47 -6.01 18.24
N GLY A 99 14.05 -6.31 17.02
CA GLY A 99 14.90 -6.99 16.06
C GLY A 99 14.12 -7.64 14.93
N LYS A 100 14.80 -8.52 14.18
CA LYS A 100 14.23 -9.29 13.07
C LYS A 100 14.04 -10.74 13.47
N TYR A 101 12.86 -11.27 13.20
CA TYR A 101 12.45 -12.61 13.61
C TYR A 101 12.04 -13.44 12.39
N THR A 102 12.25 -14.74 12.49
CA THR A 102 11.55 -15.72 11.68
C THR A 102 10.34 -16.21 12.48
N VAL A 103 9.17 -16.04 11.90
CA VAL A 103 7.90 -16.38 12.56
C VAL A 103 7.32 -17.59 11.86
N ALA A 104 7.31 -18.72 12.55
CA ALA A 104 6.79 -19.98 12.09
C ALA A 104 5.33 -20.15 12.51
N TYR A 105 4.50 -20.50 11.55
CA TYR A 105 3.17 -21.02 11.79
C TYR A 105 3.27 -22.50 12.19
N PRO A 106 2.35 -22.99 13.04
CA PRO A 106 2.25 -24.41 13.35
C PRO A 106 1.95 -25.22 12.07
N ALA A 107 2.36 -26.48 12.08
CA ALA A 107 1.98 -27.44 11.04
C ALA A 107 0.45 -27.50 10.91
N ASP A 108 -0.02 -27.86 9.72
CA ASP A 108 -1.45 -27.93 9.37
C ASP A 108 -2.18 -26.57 9.37
N THR A 109 -1.45 -25.46 9.44
CA THR A 109 -1.99 -24.15 9.07
C THR A 109 -2.55 -24.22 7.66
N SER A 110 -3.76 -23.71 7.46
CA SER A 110 -4.47 -23.84 6.18
C SER A 110 -5.13 -22.55 5.74
N ILE A 111 -5.47 -22.45 4.45
CA ILE A 111 -6.30 -21.39 3.89
C ILE A 111 -7.54 -22.05 3.30
N ASN A 112 -8.72 -21.60 3.73
CA ASN A 112 -9.98 -22.16 3.29
C ASN A 112 -10.52 -21.42 2.06
N PHE A 113 -10.46 -22.06 0.90
CA PHE A 113 -11.00 -21.58 -0.37
C PHE A 113 -12.43 -22.06 -0.64
N GLY A 114 -13.04 -22.77 0.32
CA GLY A 114 -14.40 -23.30 0.22
C GLY A 114 -14.50 -24.58 -0.61
N THR A 115 -15.50 -25.41 -0.29
CA THR A 115 -15.75 -26.69 -0.97
C THR A 115 -16.10 -26.55 -2.44
N SER A 116 -16.61 -25.39 -2.88
CA SER A 116 -16.85 -25.07 -4.30
C SER A 116 -15.57 -25.07 -5.15
N ASN A 117 -14.39 -24.98 -4.52
CA ASN A 117 -13.09 -25.02 -5.17
C ASN A 117 -12.33 -26.32 -4.90
N ALA A 118 -12.97 -27.32 -4.30
CA ALA A 118 -12.36 -28.61 -4.02
C ALA A 118 -11.83 -29.28 -5.31
N ASN A 119 -10.66 -29.91 -5.20
CA ASN A 119 -9.93 -30.61 -6.26
C ASN A 119 -9.46 -29.75 -7.45
N LYS A 120 -9.66 -28.43 -7.41
CA LYS A 120 -9.17 -27.53 -8.47
C LYS A 120 -7.66 -27.34 -8.37
N GLU A 121 -7.01 -27.31 -9.53
CA GLU A 121 -5.60 -26.93 -9.64
C GLU A 121 -5.47 -25.40 -9.68
N VAL A 122 -4.59 -24.87 -8.84
CA VAL A 122 -4.26 -23.44 -8.75
C VAL A 122 -2.75 -23.27 -8.67
N THR A 123 -2.26 -22.10 -9.08
CA THR A 123 -0.87 -21.71 -8.89
C THR A 123 -0.79 -20.76 -7.70
N ILE A 124 -0.04 -21.12 -6.66
CA ILE A 124 0.26 -20.22 -5.55
C ILE A 124 1.59 -19.51 -5.80
N THR A 125 1.56 -18.18 -5.81
CA THR A 125 2.75 -17.33 -5.81
C THR A 125 3.15 -17.06 -4.36
N VAL A 126 4.24 -17.68 -3.93
CA VAL A 126 4.84 -17.44 -2.62
C VAL A 126 5.89 -16.33 -2.76
N PRO A 127 5.79 -15.21 -2.03
CA PRO A 127 6.74 -14.11 -2.14
C PRO A 127 8.09 -14.45 -1.49
N ALA A 128 9.13 -13.71 -1.87
CA ALA A 128 10.41 -13.74 -1.16
C ALA A 128 10.21 -13.38 0.32
N GLY A 129 11.00 -14.00 1.19
CA GLY A 129 10.84 -13.90 2.65
C GLY A 129 9.87 -14.93 3.24
N MET A 130 9.11 -15.68 2.45
CA MET A 130 8.24 -16.77 2.94
C MET A 130 8.80 -18.16 2.61
N VAL A 131 8.89 -19.00 3.64
CA VAL A 131 9.17 -20.42 3.52
C VAL A 131 7.85 -21.16 3.59
N ALA A 132 7.57 -22.01 2.61
CA ALA A 132 6.36 -22.81 2.58
C ALA A 132 6.67 -24.21 2.08
N THR A 133 6.10 -25.23 2.73
CA THR A 133 5.98 -26.59 2.20
C THR A 133 4.53 -26.99 2.29
N VAL A 134 3.92 -27.26 1.14
CA VAL A 134 2.51 -27.63 1.05
C VAL A 134 2.31 -29.09 1.46
N SER A 135 1.17 -29.41 2.07
CA SER A 135 0.80 -30.78 2.44
C SER A 135 0.63 -31.69 1.21
N THR A 136 0.90 -32.98 1.37
CA THR A 136 0.77 -33.98 0.29
C THR A 136 -0.65 -34.10 -0.25
N ASP A 137 -1.66 -33.80 0.56
CA ASP A 137 -3.07 -33.79 0.14
C ASP A 137 -3.37 -32.70 -0.89
N ASN A 138 -2.49 -31.71 -0.97
CA ASN A 138 -2.57 -30.59 -1.90
C ASN A 138 -1.61 -30.74 -3.10
N TYR A 139 -0.96 -31.89 -3.25
CA TYR A 139 -0.14 -32.15 -4.44
C TYR A 139 -1.05 -32.33 -5.66
N VAL A 140 -0.59 -31.81 -6.80
CA VAL A 140 -1.26 -32.05 -8.08
C VAL A 140 -1.12 -33.53 -8.43
N ASN A 141 0.10 -34.06 -8.28
CA ASN A 141 0.40 -35.48 -8.42
C ASN A 141 1.03 -36.02 -7.13
N ALA A 142 0.42 -37.03 -6.52
CA ALA A 142 0.88 -37.63 -5.26
C ALA A 142 2.27 -38.28 -5.35
N SER A 143 2.74 -38.65 -6.55
CA SER A 143 4.07 -39.23 -6.74
C SER A 143 5.20 -38.20 -6.91
N ASP A 144 4.87 -36.91 -6.92
CA ASP A 144 5.87 -35.85 -7.08
C ASP A 144 6.78 -35.72 -5.84
N ALA A 145 8.04 -35.36 -6.07
CA ALA A 145 8.95 -35.03 -5.00
C ALA A 145 8.54 -33.74 -4.27
N ALA A 146 8.68 -33.72 -2.94
CA ALA A 146 8.29 -32.58 -2.10
C ALA A 146 8.97 -31.24 -2.47
N SER A 147 10.17 -31.29 -3.05
CA SER A 147 10.90 -30.09 -3.52
C SER A 147 10.14 -29.27 -4.57
N LYS A 148 9.20 -29.87 -5.32
CA LYS A 148 8.30 -29.14 -6.22
C LYS A 148 7.34 -28.22 -5.46
N TYR A 149 6.99 -28.59 -4.23
CA TYR A 149 5.99 -27.94 -3.37
C TYR A 149 6.60 -27.17 -2.20
N THR A 150 7.91 -26.94 -2.23
CA THR A 150 8.65 -26.21 -1.20
C THR A 150 9.26 -24.92 -1.73
N THR A 151 9.27 -23.86 -0.91
CA THR A 151 10.07 -22.65 -1.07
C THR A 151 11.05 -22.49 0.09
N ASP A 152 12.21 -21.87 -0.16
CA ASP A 152 13.21 -21.53 0.87
C ASP A 152 13.14 -20.05 1.31
N GLY A 153 12.22 -19.29 0.72
CA GLY A 153 12.03 -17.87 0.94
C GLY A 153 13.13 -16.96 0.39
N THR A 154 14.08 -17.46 -0.41
CA THR A 154 15.15 -16.63 -0.99
C THR A 154 14.64 -15.74 -2.13
N LYS A 155 13.71 -16.26 -2.93
CA LYS A 155 13.07 -15.57 -4.04
C LYS A 155 11.59 -15.93 -4.10
N SER A 156 10.81 -15.12 -4.82
CA SER A 156 9.44 -15.49 -5.11
C SER A 156 9.41 -16.75 -5.99
N LYS A 157 8.49 -17.66 -5.69
CA LYS A 157 8.32 -18.92 -6.43
C LYS A 157 6.84 -19.22 -6.59
N ASP A 158 6.48 -19.61 -7.80
CA ASP A 158 5.16 -20.15 -8.12
C ASP A 158 5.17 -21.67 -7.90
N ILE A 159 4.14 -22.19 -7.23
CA ILE A 159 3.93 -23.61 -7.00
C ILE A 159 2.55 -23.96 -7.52
N LYS A 160 2.47 -24.92 -8.43
CA LYS A 160 1.18 -25.49 -8.84
C LYS A 160 0.71 -26.49 -7.79
N VAL A 161 -0.49 -26.30 -7.25
CA VAL A 161 -1.09 -27.10 -6.17
C VAL A 161 -2.52 -27.47 -6.53
N LYS A 162 -3.08 -28.43 -5.79
CA LYS A 162 -4.50 -28.77 -5.82
C LYS A 162 -5.16 -28.36 -4.52
N ILE A 163 -6.31 -27.70 -4.56
CA ILE A 163 -7.13 -27.48 -3.36
C ILE A 163 -7.74 -28.83 -2.96
N ASN A 164 -7.62 -29.22 -1.68
CA ASN A 164 -8.02 -30.57 -1.28
C ASN A 164 -9.56 -30.75 -1.33
N LYS A 165 -10.02 -31.99 -1.07
CA LYS A 165 -11.45 -32.34 -1.11
C LYS A 165 -12.34 -31.50 -0.18
N ASN A 166 -11.78 -30.89 0.86
CA ASN A 166 -12.49 -30.07 1.83
C ASN A 166 -12.42 -28.56 1.49
N GLY A 167 -11.81 -28.18 0.36
CA GLY A 167 -11.63 -26.77 0.00
C GLY A 167 -10.44 -26.09 0.67
N LEU A 168 -9.52 -26.85 1.29
CA LEU A 168 -8.38 -26.31 2.02
C LEU A 168 -7.08 -26.42 1.23
N LEU A 169 -6.23 -25.40 1.38
CA LEU A 169 -4.80 -25.46 1.09
C LEU A 169 -4.05 -25.53 2.42
N THR A 170 -3.39 -26.65 2.70
CA THR A 170 -2.72 -26.90 3.98
C THR A 170 -1.19 -26.89 3.83
N PHE A 171 -0.50 -26.38 4.83
CA PHE A 171 0.97 -26.28 4.86
C PHE A 171 1.56 -27.15 5.98
N ASN A 172 2.55 -27.98 5.62
CA ASN A 172 3.39 -28.69 6.60
C ASN A 172 4.42 -27.74 7.23
N THR A 173 4.85 -26.74 6.49
CA THR A 173 5.73 -25.67 6.97
C THR A 173 5.25 -24.37 6.37
N LEU A 174 5.13 -23.35 7.20
CA LEU A 174 4.85 -21.99 6.76
C LEU A 174 5.56 -21.02 7.71
N SER A 175 6.45 -20.18 7.20
CA SER A 175 7.11 -19.16 8.01
C SER A 175 7.42 -17.90 7.21
N VAL A 176 7.54 -16.80 7.94
CA VAL A 176 7.91 -15.49 7.38
C VAL A 176 9.21 -15.06 8.02
N LYS A 177 10.22 -14.83 7.20
CA LYS A 177 11.54 -14.32 7.61
C LYS A 177 11.51 -12.80 7.75
N ASN A 178 12.38 -12.29 8.61
CA ASN A 178 12.59 -10.86 8.81
C ASN A 178 11.34 -10.10 9.26
N VAL A 179 10.44 -10.74 10.00
CA VAL A 179 9.34 -10.07 10.69
C VAL A 179 9.95 -9.12 11.71
N LYS A 180 9.51 -7.87 11.66
CA LYS A 180 10.07 -6.80 12.46
C LYS A 180 9.36 -6.70 13.80
N VAL A 181 10.13 -6.73 14.88
CA VAL A 181 9.68 -6.46 16.25
C VAL A 181 10.28 -5.13 16.70
N VAL A 182 9.46 -4.22 17.19
CA VAL A 182 9.88 -2.86 17.60
C VAL A 182 9.66 -2.61 19.08
N ASN A 183 10.39 -1.63 19.63
CA ASN A 183 10.12 -1.17 20.99
C ASN A 183 8.85 -0.31 21.02
N SER A 184 7.80 -0.76 21.72
CA SER A 184 6.55 0.00 21.86
C SER A 184 6.68 1.26 22.72
N ASN A 185 7.72 1.33 23.57
CA ASN A 185 7.98 2.51 24.41
C ASN A 185 8.86 3.56 23.70
N ASP A 186 9.38 3.24 22.51
CA ASP A 186 10.28 4.15 21.79
C ASP A 186 9.46 5.14 20.94
N ALA A 187 9.26 6.33 21.48
CA ALA A 187 8.54 7.43 20.84
C ALA A 187 9.42 8.34 19.98
N THR A 188 10.66 7.93 19.68
CA THR A 188 11.58 8.75 18.90
C THR A 188 11.06 8.99 17.48
N ALA A 189 11.01 10.27 17.10
CA ALA A 189 10.52 10.68 15.80
C ALA A 189 11.57 10.42 14.71
N VAL A 190 11.10 9.98 13.54
CA VAL A 190 11.89 10.02 12.30
C VAL A 190 11.76 11.42 11.70
N LEU A 191 12.88 11.99 11.26
CA LEU A 191 12.98 13.35 10.77
C LEU A 191 13.83 13.37 9.50
N PHE A 192 13.49 14.28 8.59
CA PHE A 192 14.36 14.68 7.49
C PHE A 192 15.07 15.96 7.90
N LEU A 193 16.40 16.01 7.73
CA LEU A 193 17.23 17.16 8.03
C LEU A 193 17.89 17.64 6.75
N ASN A 194 17.88 18.95 6.52
CA ASN A 194 18.66 19.57 5.47
C ASN A 194 20.13 19.64 5.91
N LYS A 195 21.04 19.04 5.14
CA LYS A 195 22.48 18.99 5.49
C LYS A 195 23.16 20.35 5.49
N GLN A 196 22.62 21.34 4.78
CA GLN A 196 23.19 22.68 4.71
C GLN A 196 23.02 23.46 6.02
N ASN A 197 21.89 23.30 6.71
CA ASN A 197 21.55 24.11 7.89
C ASN A 197 21.20 23.28 9.13
N GLY A 198 21.16 21.95 9.03
CA GLY A 198 20.83 21.05 10.13
C GLY A 198 19.36 21.09 10.57
N GLN A 199 18.50 21.84 9.87
CA GLN A 199 17.11 22.02 10.27
C GLN A 199 16.23 20.88 9.77
N THR A 200 15.22 20.55 10.56
CA THR A 200 14.16 19.63 10.15
C THR A 200 13.37 20.23 8.99
N THR A 201 13.01 19.38 8.02
CA THR A 201 12.23 19.79 6.87
C THR A 201 11.19 18.74 6.50
N THR A 202 10.05 19.19 5.99
CA THR A 202 9.00 18.33 5.41
C THR A 202 8.90 18.48 3.90
N THR A 203 9.68 19.39 3.33
CA THR A 203 9.78 19.64 1.89
C THR A 203 11.23 19.82 1.46
N GLY A 204 11.56 19.38 0.26
CA GLY A 204 12.89 19.55 -0.30
C GLY A 204 12.87 19.78 -1.79
N ASN A 205 14.00 20.26 -2.32
CA ASN A 205 14.23 20.37 -3.74
C ASN A 205 15.62 19.86 -4.10
N ILE A 206 15.71 19.15 -5.22
CA ILE A 206 16.98 18.77 -5.84
C ILE A 206 16.94 19.08 -7.32
N THR A 207 18.12 19.21 -7.92
CA THR A 207 18.27 19.34 -9.36
C THR A 207 19.10 18.18 -9.86
N VAL A 208 18.55 17.42 -10.80
CA VAL A 208 19.22 16.26 -11.41
C VAL A 208 19.16 16.40 -12.92
N TYR A 209 20.23 16.04 -13.62
CA TYR A 209 20.26 16.08 -15.08
C TYR A 209 20.02 14.69 -15.65
N ALA A 210 19.09 14.58 -16.61
CA ALA A 210 18.87 13.36 -17.36
C ALA A 210 20.00 13.12 -18.39
N GLY A 211 20.15 11.88 -18.85
CA GLY A 211 20.98 11.55 -20.00
C GLY A 211 20.24 11.78 -21.33
N ASN A 212 20.72 11.11 -22.39
CA ASN A 212 20.10 11.16 -23.71
C ASN A 212 18.61 10.80 -23.67
N ASP A 213 17.82 11.43 -24.54
CA ASP A 213 16.35 11.24 -24.63
C ASP A 213 15.60 11.49 -23.32
N SER A 214 16.15 12.36 -22.46
CA SER A 214 15.64 12.65 -21.12
C SER A 214 15.51 11.39 -20.24
N LYS A 215 16.34 10.37 -20.46
CA LYS A 215 16.38 9.17 -19.62
C LYS A 215 17.13 9.43 -18.31
N MET A 216 16.54 9.01 -17.20
CA MET A 216 17.11 9.12 -15.86
C MET A 216 16.95 7.79 -15.11
N ASN A 217 17.87 7.48 -14.20
CA ASN A 217 17.77 6.34 -13.29
C ASN A 217 17.36 6.81 -11.89
N VAL A 218 16.50 6.06 -11.20
CA VAL A 218 16.09 6.35 -9.82
C VAL A 218 17.26 6.48 -8.83
N SER A 219 18.38 5.81 -9.09
CA SER A 219 19.60 5.93 -8.26
C SER A 219 20.21 7.33 -8.30
N GLN A 220 20.03 8.10 -9.38
CA GLN A 220 20.49 9.48 -9.48
C GLN A 220 19.74 10.39 -8.51
N ILE A 221 18.44 10.13 -8.31
CA ILE A 221 17.59 10.86 -7.35
C ILE A 221 18.05 10.55 -5.92
N VAL A 222 18.28 9.27 -5.60
CA VAL A 222 18.77 8.86 -4.28
C VAL A 222 20.13 9.50 -3.98
N THR A 223 21.06 9.42 -4.93
CA THR A 223 22.41 10.00 -4.78
C THR A 223 22.36 11.51 -4.52
N GLU A 224 21.53 12.24 -5.26
CA GLU A 224 21.42 13.69 -5.10
C GLU A 224 20.66 14.07 -3.83
N PHE A 225 19.63 13.31 -3.46
CA PHE A 225 18.94 13.44 -2.18
C PHE A 225 19.94 13.28 -1.01
N ASP A 226 20.77 12.24 -1.02
CA ASP A 226 21.73 11.95 0.04
C ASP A 226 22.83 13.01 0.18
N LYS A 227 23.09 13.83 -0.85
CA LYS A 227 24.00 14.99 -0.74
C LYS A 227 23.37 16.14 0.05
N ASN A 228 22.06 16.34 -0.11
CA ASN A 228 21.35 17.53 0.39
C ASN A 228 20.60 17.27 1.69
N TYR A 229 20.22 16.01 1.94
CA TYR A 229 19.38 15.61 3.06
C TYR A 229 19.98 14.41 3.79
N VAL A 230 19.67 14.32 5.08
CA VAL A 230 19.86 13.11 5.88
C VAL A 230 18.54 12.79 6.55
N VAL A 231 18.25 11.51 6.68
CA VAL A 231 17.11 11.01 7.42
C VAL A 231 17.64 10.39 8.69
N GLY A 232 17.09 10.77 9.83
CA GLY A 232 17.54 10.30 11.12
C GLY A 232 16.40 10.13 12.12
N GLN A 233 16.69 9.48 13.23
CA GLN A 233 15.79 9.30 14.35
C GLN A 233 16.34 10.13 15.50
N LEU A 234 15.49 10.99 16.08
CA LEU A 234 15.89 11.83 17.20
C LEU A 234 15.99 10.98 18.46
N ASN A 235 17.20 10.68 18.93
CA ASN A 235 17.39 10.00 20.20
C ASN A 235 18.16 10.91 21.17
N GLY A 236 17.46 11.46 22.17
CA GLY A 236 18.08 12.13 23.31
C GLY A 236 19.02 13.32 23.01
N SER A 237 18.88 13.98 21.84
CA SER A 237 19.62 15.17 21.33
C SER A 237 20.52 14.94 20.10
N ALA A 238 20.63 13.73 19.57
CA ALA A 238 21.37 13.43 18.33
C ALA A 238 20.50 12.67 17.31
N SER A 239 20.73 12.91 16.01
CA SER A 239 20.24 12.03 14.97
C SER A 239 21.06 10.74 15.01
N THR A 240 20.40 9.61 15.27
CA THR A 240 21.01 8.28 15.12
C THR A 240 20.32 7.54 13.97
N GLY A 241 21.14 6.88 13.15
CA GLY A 241 20.74 6.09 11.98
C GLY A 241 20.73 6.89 10.69
N ASP A 242 21.59 6.51 9.73
CA ASP A 242 21.41 6.86 8.32
C ASP A 242 20.27 5.98 7.77
N PHE A 243 19.04 6.50 7.75
CA PHE A 243 17.97 5.81 7.03
C PHE A 243 18.18 6.06 5.53
N VAL A 244 18.31 4.97 4.77
CA VAL A 244 18.54 5.05 3.32
C VAL A 244 17.20 5.17 2.60
N VAL A 245 17.08 6.17 1.73
CA VAL A 245 15.96 6.26 0.79
C VAL A 245 16.14 5.20 -0.29
N SER A 246 15.20 4.26 -0.38
CA SER A 246 15.28 3.14 -1.31
C SER A 246 14.90 3.54 -2.73
N ALA A 247 15.74 3.16 -3.70
CA ALA A 247 15.43 3.27 -5.12
C ALA A 247 14.10 2.60 -5.52
N ASN A 248 13.71 1.52 -4.84
CA ASN A 248 12.42 0.86 -5.08
C ASN A 248 11.22 1.71 -4.65
N GLU A 249 11.32 2.44 -3.54
CA GLU A 249 10.24 3.35 -3.12
C GLU A 249 10.13 4.55 -4.06
N ILE A 250 11.25 5.09 -4.55
CA ILE A 250 11.25 6.11 -5.62
C ILE A 250 10.54 5.58 -6.87
N ALA A 251 10.89 4.37 -7.32
CA ALA A 251 10.29 3.77 -8.50
C ALA A 251 8.79 3.50 -8.32
N LYS A 252 8.34 3.17 -7.09
CA LYS A 252 6.93 2.98 -6.76
C LYS A 252 6.16 4.31 -6.82
N GLU A 253 6.73 5.38 -6.27
CA GLU A 253 6.12 6.71 -6.30
C GLU A 253 6.01 7.27 -7.73
N LEU A 254 7.04 7.05 -8.56
CA LEU A 254 6.99 7.40 -9.99
C LEU A 254 5.88 6.64 -10.72
N ARG A 255 5.75 5.33 -10.48
CA ARG A 255 4.68 4.53 -11.08
C ARG A 255 3.29 4.98 -10.61
N ALA A 256 3.14 5.39 -9.35
CA ALA A 256 1.90 5.96 -8.83
C ALA A 256 1.50 7.26 -9.56
N GLN A 257 2.47 7.95 -10.16
CA GLN A 257 2.26 9.14 -11.01
C GLN A 257 2.15 8.80 -12.50
N ASN A 258 1.95 7.53 -12.86
CA ASN A 258 1.92 7.03 -14.23
C ASN A 258 3.23 7.23 -15.02
N ILE A 259 4.36 7.41 -14.32
CA ILE A 259 5.69 7.42 -14.94
C ILE A 259 6.19 5.97 -14.98
N SER A 260 6.38 5.45 -16.19
CA SER A 260 6.87 4.09 -16.38
C SER A 260 8.35 3.99 -15.99
N VAL A 261 8.65 3.05 -15.08
CA VAL A 261 10.01 2.73 -14.65
C VAL A 261 10.30 1.27 -14.98
N ASP A 262 11.39 1.01 -15.70
CA ASP A 262 11.79 -0.34 -16.08
C ASP A 262 12.43 -1.12 -14.91
N ALA A 263 12.80 -2.38 -15.18
CA ALA A 263 13.38 -3.28 -14.19
C ALA A 263 14.76 -2.83 -13.68
N ASN A 264 15.50 -2.04 -14.48
CA ASN A 264 16.80 -1.49 -14.13
C ASN A 264 16.69 -0.12 -13.45
N GLY A 265 15.47 0.38 -13.23
CA GLY A 265 15.22 1.65 -12.57
C GLY A 265 15.28 2.88 -13.49
N TYR A 266 15.30 2.70 -14.82
CA TYR A 266 15.29 3.82 -15.76
C TYR A 266 13.87 4.26 -16.11
N PHE A 267 13.71 5.57 -16.32
CA PHE A 267 12.47 6.22 -16.73
C PHE A 267 12.76 7.44 -17.60
N THR A 268 11.75 7.93 -18.32
CA THR A 268 11.84 9.20 -19.06
C THR A 268 11.41 10.32 -18.13
N ALA A 269 12.35 11.19 -17.75
CA ALA A 269 12.15 12.20 -16.72
C ALA A 269 11.35 13.40 -17.25
N PRO A 270 10.26 13.81 -16.57
CA PRO A 270 9.65 15.12 -16.75
C PRO A 270 10.62 16.27 -16.39
N LYS A 271 10.38 17.48 -16.90
CA LYS A 271 11.12 18.68 -16.47
C LYS A 271 11.05 18.96 -14.97
N SER A 272 9.94 18.60 -14.34
CA SER A 272 9.80 18.64 -12.89
C SER A 272 8.74 17.64 -12.45
N PHE A 273 8.94 17.04 -11.28
CA PHE A 273 7.99 16.16 -10.63
C PHE A 273 8.22 16.16 -9.12
N SER A 274 7.22 15.75 -8.35
CA SER A 274 7.31 15.67 -6.89
C SER A 274 7.25 14.22 -6.45
N LEU A 275 7.98 13.86 -5.40
CA LEU A 275 7.98 12.52 -4.81
C LEU A 275 7.65 12.60 -3.33
N ASN A 276 6.81 11.69 -2.84
CA ASN A 276 6.63 11.50 -1.40
C ASN A 276 7.68 10.52 -0.88
N ILE A 277 8.75 11.05 -0.30
CA ILE A 277 9.84 10.24 0.28
C ILE A 277 9.40 9.77 1.66
N LEU A 278 9.14 8.46 1.79
CA LEU A 278 8.80 7.83 3.06
C LEU A 278 10.05 7.27 3.75
N ALA A 279 10.30 7.73 4.96
CA ALA A 279 11.26 7.13 5.87
C ALA A 279 10.52 6.34 6.94
N THR A 280 11.01 5.13 7.26
CA THR A 280 10.48 4.30 8.35
C THR A 280 11.65 3.86 9.23
N SER A 281 11.56 4.11 10.54
CA SER A 281 12.57 3.66 11.49
C SER A 281 12.58 2.14 11.59
N ASP A 282 13.75 1.53 11.47
CA ASP A 282 13.98 0.09 11.67
C ASP A 282 13.86 -0.37 13.13
N THR A 283 13.86 0.55 14.10
CA THR A 283 13.77 0.22 15.53
C THR A 283 12.40 0.51 16.13
N THR A 284 11.65 1.48 15.60
CA THR A 284 10.36 1.94 16.20
C THR A 284 9.16 1.84 15.28
N ASN A 285 9.35 1.59 13.97
CA ASN A 285 8.31 1.77 12.95
C ASN A 285 7.76 3.20 12.82
N ALA A 286 8.33 4.18 13.51
CA ALA A 286 7.98 5.58 13.29
C ALA A 286 8.22 5.95 11.82
N LYS A 287 7.28 6.71 11.25
CA LYS A 287 7.29 7.09 9.84
C LYS A 287 7.35 8.59 9.71
N ALA A 288 8.09 9.07 8.72
CA ALA A 288 8.06 10.45 8.29
C ALA A 288 7.98 10.49 6.77
N THR A 289 7.29 11.49 6.23
CA THR A 289 7.21 11.72 4.79
C THR A 289 7.73 13.11 4.47
N MET A 290 8.56 13.22 3.44
CA MET A 290 9.03 14.49 2.89
C MET A 290 8.60 14.62 1.44
N VAL A 291 8.03 15.77 1.07
CA VAL A 291 7.73 16.07 -0.34
C VAL A 291 9.00 16.59 -1.01
N LEU A 292 9.56 15.82 -1.93
CA LEU A 292 10.76 16.19 -2.68
C LEU A 292 10.37 16.63 -4.09
N THR A 293 10.66 17.88 -4.44
CA THR A 293 10.56 18.36 -5.82
C THR A 293 11.87 18.10 -6.56
N VAL A 294 11.81 17.32 -7.63
CA VAL A 294 12.94 17.01 -8.50
C VAL A 294 12.86 17.89 -9.73
N ASN A 295 13.84 18.77 -9.92
CA ASN A 295 13.96 19.60 -11.11
C ASN A 295 14.92 18.93 -12.09
N VAL A 296 14.50 18.80 -13.35
CA VAL A 296 15.27 18.19 -14.42
C VAL A 296 15.37 19.17 -15.58
N PRO A 297 16.41 20.02 -15.62
CA PRO A 297 16.50 21.10 -16.62
C PRO A 297 16.42 20.61 -18.07
N ASN A 298 16.99 19.44 -18.36
CA ASN A 298 16.95 18.75 -19.65
C ASN A 298 15.91 17.61 -19.70
N GLY A 299 14.92 17.66 -18.80
CA GLY A 299 13.80 16.72 -18.78
C GLY A 299 12.87 16.94 -19.96
N LYS A 300 12.06 15.93 -20.24
CA LYS A 300 11.02 16.01 -21.26
C LYS A 300 9.92 16.94 -20.77
N GLU A 301 9.48 17.84 -21.64
CA GLU A 301 8.24 18.58 -21.40
C GLU A 301 7.11 17.57 -21.27
N VAL A 302 6.56 17.46 -20.07
CA VAL A 302 5.29 16.78 -19.88
C VAL A 302 4.21 17.83 -19.98
N THR A 303 3.50 17.84 -21.11
CA THR A 303 2.14 18.35 -21.09
C THR A 303 1.39 17.44 -20.12
N PRO A 304 0.78 17.97 -19.04
CA PRO A 304 -0.06 17.16 -18.17
C PRO A 304 -1.04 16.38 -19.04
N ALA A 305 -1.29 15.11 -18.73
CA ALA A 305 -2.28 14.30 -19.44
C ALA A 305 -3.57 15.13 -19.55
N THR A 306 -3.85 15.60 -20.76
CA THR A 306 -4.95 16.51 -21.03
C THR A 306 -6.18 15.64 -21.12
N VAL A 307 -7.17 15.86 -20.25
CA VAL A 307 -8.45 15.16 -20.37
C VAL A 307 -9.00 15.43 -21.78
N PRO A 308 -9.28 14.41 -22.60
CA PRO A 308 -9.88 14.60 -23.90
C PRO A 308 -11.11 15.48 -23.76
N SER A 309 -11.10 16.59 -24.50
CA SER A 309 -12.10 17.64 -24.34
C SER A 309 -12.45 18.27 -25.66
N GLN A 310 -13.62 18.88 -25.68
CA GLN A 310 -14.18 19.59 -26.82
C GLN A 310 -14.66 20.95 -26.36
N SER A 311 -14.53 21.92 -27.27
CA SER A 311 -15.06 23.25 -27.09
C SER A 311 -16.53 23.27 -27.53
N LYS A 312 -17.43 23.71 -26.65
CA LYS A 312 -18.87 23.75 -26.90
C LYS A 312 -19.42 25.14 -26.59
N THR A 313 -20.30 25.63 -27.45
CA THR A 313 -21.04 26.87 -27.21
C THR A 313 -22.24 26.57 -26.30
N VAL A 314 -22.39 27.35 -25.24
CA VAL A 314 -23.54 27.27 -24.34
C VAL A 314 -24.73 27.99 -24.97
N MET A 315 -25.86 27.30 -25.12
CA MET A 315 -27.05 27.82 -25.82
C MET A 315 -28.02 28.53 -24.87
N HIS A 316 -28.01 28.14 -23.59
CA HIS A 316 -28.84 28.72 -22.52
C HIS A 316 -27.98 29.03 -21.30
N ASN A 317 -28.30 30.07 -20.51
CA ASN A 317 -27.58 30.36 -19.27
C ASN A 317 -27.46 29.08 -18.41
N ALA A 318 -26.23 28.68 -18.10
CA ALA A 318 -25.91 27.40 -17.50
C ALA A 318 -25.26 27.58 -16.14
N TYR A 319 -25.82 26.95 -15.11
CA TYR A 319 -25.19 26.87 -13.79
C TYR A 319 -24.27 25.65 -13.70
N PHE A 320 -23.35 25.69 -12.75
CA PHE A 320 -22.49 24.56 -12.44
C PHE A 320 -23.12 23.66 -11.37
N TYR A 321 -22.93 22.35 -11.53
CA TYR A 321 -23.40 21.32 -10.62
C TYR A 321 -22.25 20.43 -10.15
N ASP A 322 -22.42 19.75 -9.03
CA ASP A 322 -21.57 18.63 -8.61
C ASP A 322 -22.10 17.30 -9.17
N LYS A 323 -21.40 16.20 -8.88
CA LYS A 323 -21.77 14.83 -9.30
C LYS A 323 -23.12 14.34 -8.75
N ASP A 324 -23.65 15.00 -7.73
CA ASP A 324 -24.92 14.67 -7.07
C ASP A 324 -26.05 15.59 -7.56
N ALA A 325 -25.84 16.30 -8.68
CA ALA A 325 -26.74 17.26 -9.30
C ALA A 325 -27.12 18.47 -8.42
N LYS A 326 -26.30 18.81 -7.41
CA LYS A 326 -26.49 20.01 -6.60
C LYS A 326 -25.72 21.18 -7.20
N ARG A 327 -26.34 22.35 -7.20
CA ARG A 327 -25.72 23.57 -7.74
C ARG A 327 -24.50 23.96 -6.91
N VAL A 328 -23.38 24.22 -7.59
CA VAL A 328 -22.11 24.64 -6.97
C VAL A 328 -21.92 26.13 -7.19
N GLY A 329 -22.04 26.90 -6.12
CA GLY A 329 -21.83 28.35 -6.14
C GLY A 329 -22.90 29.14 -6.89
N THR A 330 -22.61 30.43 -7.11
CA THR A 330 -23.53 31.37 -7.77
C THR A 330 -23.22 31.61 -9.25
N ASP A 331 -22.02 31.21 -9.68
CA ASP A 331 -21.51 31.48 -11.02
C ASP A 331 -22.28 30.71 -12.10
N LYS A 332 -22.25 31.26 -13.32
CA LYS A 332 -22.91 30.70 -14.49
C LYS A 332 -22.12 31.00 -15.75
N VAL A 333 -22.21 30.10 -16.72
CA VAL A 333 -21.82 30.40 -18.10
C VAL A 333 -23.00 31.08 -18.77
N THR A 334 -22.82 32.32 -19.20
CA THR A 334 -23.86 33.04 -19.94
C THR A 334 -24.04 32.45 -21.33
N ARG A 335 -25.26 32.53 -21.85
CA ARG A 335 -25.59 32.10 -23.21
C ARG A 335 -24.60 32.65 -24.26
N TYR A 336 -24.37 31.87 -25.28
CA TYR A 336 -23.48 32.13 -26.43
C TYR A 336 -22.00 32.29 -26.10
N ASN A 337 -21.59 32.00 -24.86
CA ASN A 337 -20.19 31.82 -24.53
C ASN A 337 -19.75 30.37 -24.73
N THR A 338 -18.45 30.21 -24.92
CA THR A 338 -17.83 28.92 -25.12
C THR A 338 -17.31 28.36 -23.80
N VAL A 339 -17.48 27.05 -23.61
CA VAL A 339 -16.93 26.29 -22.49
C VAL A 339 -16.21 25.06 -23.02
N THR A 340 -15.10 24.69 -22.38
CA THR A 340 -14.39 23.44 -22.67
C THR A 340 -14.94 22.35 -21.76
N VAL A 341 -15.36 21.23 -22.35
CA VAL A 341 -16.02 20.13 -21.65
C VAL A 341 -15.49 18.76 -22.05
N SER A 342 -15.83 17.73 -21.28
CA SER A 342 -15.54 16.33 -21.59
C SER A 342 -16.07 15.90 -22.96
N MET A 343 -15.43 14.92 -23.59
CA MET A 343 -15.91 14.32 -24.85
C MET A 343 -17.29 13.66 -24.69
N ASN A 344 -17.53 13.05 -23.53
CA ASN A 344 -18.75 12.29 -23.24
C ASN A 344 -19.61 12.99 -22.19
N LYS A 345 -20.92 12.73 -22.26
CA LYS A 345 -21.89 13.09 -21.24
C LYS A 345 -21.94 12.02 -20.16
N THR A 346 -22.24 12.42 -18.93
CA THR A 346 -22.46 11.54 -17.79
C THR A 346 -23.92 11.68 -17.35
N LYS A 347 -24.63 10.56 -17.24
CA LYS A 347 -26.00 10.53 -16.71
C LYS A 347 -25.96 10.43 -15.19
N PHE A 348 -26.54 11.39 -14.50
CA PHE A 348 -26.62 11.39 -13.04
C PHE A 348 -27.83 10.60 -12.54
N SER A 349 -27.90 10.38 -11.23
CA SER A 349 -28.98 9.63 -10.56
C SER A 349 -30.37 10.25 -10.76
N ASN A 350 -30.44 11.55 -11.03
CA ASN A 350 -31.67 12.26 -11.39
C ASN A 350 -32.14 12.01 -12.84
N GLY A 351 -31.41 11.20 -13.62
CA GLY A 351 -31.74 10.87 -15.00
C GLY A 351 -31.33 11.91 -16.03
N ILE A 352 -30.72 13.03 -15.63
CA ILE A 352 -30.28 14.12 -16.52
C ILE A 352 -28.81 13.88 -16.91
N GLU A 353 -28.48 14.24 -18.14
CA GLU A 353 -27.12 14.15 -18.68
C GLU A 353 -26.35 15.47 -18.50
N TYR A 354 -25.07 15.36 -18.14
CA TYR A 354 -24.20 16.49 -17.91
C TYR A 354 -22.87 16.32 -18.61
N TYR A 355 -22.27 17.44 -19.01
CA TYR A 355 -20.88 17.53 -19.40
C TYR A 355 -20.02 17.94 -18.21
N GLU A 356 -18.87 17.31 -18.03
CA GLU A 356 -17.88 17.78 -17.05
C GLU A 356 -17.08 18.94 -17.65
N VAL A 357 -16.91 20.01 -16.88
CA VAL A 357 -16.14 21.19 -17.29
C VAL A 357 -14.66 20.90 -17.14
N ILE A 358 -13.91 21.19 -18.21
CA ILE A 358 -12.48 20.97 -18.29
C ILE A 358 -11.78 22.33 -18.36
N GLU A 359 -10.90 22.61 -17.41
CA GLU A 359 -10.10 23.84 -17.37
C GLU A 359 -8.62 23.46 -17.34
N ASN A 360 -7.82 24.09 -18.19
CA ASN A 360 -6.38 23.83 -18.30
C ASN A 360 -6.05 22.33 -18.46
N GLY A 361 -6.89 21.61 -19.20
CA GLY A 361 -6.74 20.18 -19.46
C GLY A 361 -7.10 19.25 -18.29
N LYS A 362 -7.70 19.77 -17.21
CA LYS A 362 -8.09 18.99 -16.03
C LYS A 362 -9.60 19.03 -15.82
N ALA A 363 -10.14 17.88 -15.41
CA ALA A 363 -11.50 17.76 -14.90
C ALA A 363 -11.66 18.62 -13.64
N THR A 364 -12.65 19.50 -13.63
CA THR A 364 -12.87 20.44 -12.52
C THR A 364 -13.77 19.87 -11.42
N GLY A 365 -14.44 18.74 -11.66
CA GLY A 365 -15.52 18.23 -10.80
C GLY A 365 -16.80 19.08 -10.86
N LYS A 366 -16.86 20.10 -11.75
CA LYS A 366 -18.04 20.89 -12.04
C LYS A 366 -18.70 20.40 -13.31
N PHE A 367 -20.02 20.44 -13.35
CA PHE A 367 -20.82 19.88 -14.42
C PHE A 367 -21.83 20.90 -14.96
N ILE A 368 -22.11 20.85 -16.26
CA ILE A 368 -23.14 21.65 -16.93
C ILE A 368 -24.17 20.69 -17.55
N ASN A 369 -25.46 20.95 -17.35
CA ASN A 369 -26.52 20.15 -17.97
C ASN A 369 -26.40 20.21 -19.50
N ALA A 370 -26.40 19.04 -20.15
CA ALA A 370 -26.23 18.90 -21.58
C ALA A 370 -27.27 19.70 -22.37
N ASP A 371 -28.51 19.82 -21.91
CA ASP A 371 -29.57 20.59 -22.60
C ASP A 371 -29.28 22.09 -22.69
N ASN A 372 -28.46 22.62 -21.76
CA ASN A 372 -28.01 24.01 -21.84
C ASN A 372 -26.95 24.23 -22.92
N ILE A 373 -26.29 23.17 -23.39
CA ILE A 373 -25.23 23.17 -24.39
C ILE A 373 -25.76 22.67 -25.75
N ASP A 374 -26.40 21.52 -25.79
CA ASP A 374 -26.91 20.88 -27.01
C ASP A 374 -28.31 21.38 -27.41
N GLY A 375 -28.91 22.28 -26.62
CA GLY A 375 -30.21 22.88 -26.90
C GLY A 375 -30.22 23.79 -28.13
N THR A 376 -31.41 24.15 -28.61
CA THR A 376 -31.58 25.03 -29.77
C THR A 376 -31.41 26.51 -29.42
N LYS A 377 -30.94 27.31 -30.39
CA LYS A 377 -30.83 28.77 -30.27
C LYS A 377 -32.20 29.37 -29.92
N ARG A 378 -32.25 30.21 -28.89
CA ARG A 378 -33.43 31.06 -28.64
C ARG A 378 -33.37 32.25 -29.58
N THR A 379 -34.30 32.30 -30.51
CA THR A 379 -34.59 33.45 -31.38
C THR A 379 -35.14 34.62 -30.59
#